data_AF-A0A554WUZ6-F1
#
_entry.id   AF-A0A554WUZ6-F1
#
_cell.length_a   1.000
_cell.length_b   1.000
_cell.length_c   1.000
_cell.angle_alpha   90.00
_cell.angle_beta   90.00
_cell.angle_gamma   90.00
#
_symmetry.space_group_name_H-M   'P 1'
#
loop_
_entity.id
_entity.type
_entity.pdbx_description
1 polymer ?
#
loop_
_entity_poly.entity_id
_entity_poly.type
_entity_poly.pdbx_seq_one_letter_code
_entity_poly.pdbx_strand_id
1 'polypeptide(L)'
;MLPELQPLLQGSTSGAPVRDQDVVRLECRMVPPRHRRAGTIVLPCTAAARVGFLLELSVRHAAVDIVDRGWCRDCPAGAPAAEAAPDASEGAATLPHPARAVVETASAWMEALEGATRIRLRHEPLDPSLRPARLPPAEDPGPVLDRRRFFQHAIERPAGRHASPQPMGSHGRAAHPASSRRPSAERARQHRALVALAERSGTPVPTEFFPALRPGGECCDARMCEALCPTRALTAVDGGQQAWLRFDPAACIACGACVRACPQGALTLQPHGGSSEVQVLFEHRRALCPSCGETYTPTSGEPGLCPGCQKTQRFIDDARRQLFGAMP
;
A
#
# COMPACT_ATOMS: atom_id res chain seq x y z
N MET A 1 20.80 27.05 -45.75
CA MET A 1 21.62 27.27 -44.54
C MET A 1 20.70 27.34 -43.34
N LEU A 2 20.48 26.19 -42.70
CA LEU A 2 19.80 26.05 -41.41
C LEU A 2 20.85 25.45 -40.47
N PRO A 3 21.14 26.05 -39.31
CA PRO A 3 22.16 25.50 -38.43
C PRO A 3 21.61 24.28 -37.67
N GLU A 4 22.44 23.24 -37.64
CA GLU A 4 22.18 21.95 -37.00
C GLU A 4 21.97 22.09 -35.49
N LEU A 5 20.92 21.45 -34.99
CA LEU A 5 20.66 21.24 -33.57
C LEU A 5 21.61 20.16 -33.04
N GLN A 6 22.64 20.57 -32.31
CA GLN A 6 23.46 19.69 -31.46
C GLN A 6 22.71 19.39 -30.15
N PRO A 7 22.58 18.12 -29.72
CA PRO A 7 22.00 17.79 -28.44
C PRO A 7 23.00 18.06 -27.29
N LEU A 8 22.64 19.01 -26.42
CA LEU A 8 23.28 19.24 -25.12
C LEU A 8 22.98 18.05 -24.18
N LEU A 9 23.81 17.02 -24.25
CA LEU A 9 23.88 15.94 -23.26
C LEU A 9 25.25 15.96 -22.57
N GLN A 10 25.41 16.85 -21.61
CA GLN A 10 26.41 16.71 -20.55
C GLN A 10 25.81 17.20 -19.23
N GLY A 11 24.94 16.37 -18.66
CA GLY A 11 24.63 16.45 -17.23
C GLY A 11 25.86 16.02 -16.45
N SER A 12 26.61 16.99 -15.96
CA SER A 12 27.73 16.79 -15.04
C SER A 12 27.20 16.25 -13.72
N THR A 13 27.30 14.93 -13.53
CA THR A 13 27.08 14.27 -12.23
C THR A 13 28.28 14.53 -11.32
N SER A 14 28.48 15.78 -10.90
CA SER A 14 29.46 16.12 -9.87
C SER A 14 28.90 15.77 -8.49
N GLY A 15 28.88 14.47 -8.18
CA GLY A 15 28.74 13.98 -6.81
C GLY A 15 30.12 13.57 -6.29
N ALA A 16 30.50 14.03 -5.11
CA ALA A 16 31.73 13.63 -4.44
C ALA A 16 31.89 12.09 -4.45
N PRO A 17 33.13 11.56 -4.56
CA PRO A 17 33.35 10.12 -4.57
C PRO A 17 32.87 9.50 -3.25
N VAL A 18 31.85 8.64 -3.34
CA VAL A 18 31.34 7.87 -2.20
C VAL A 18 32.43 6.91 -1.74
N ARG A 19 32.84 6.98 -0.47
CA ARG A 19 33.83 6.05 0.09
C ARG A 19 33.21 4.65 0.17
N ASP A 20 34.01 3.60 -0.05
CA ASP A 20 33.53 2.20 -0.04
C ASP A 20 32.88 1.80 1.30
N GLN A 21 33.26 2.49 2.39
CA GLN A 21 32.73 2.31 3.75
C GLN A 21 31.30 2.86 3.93
N ASP A 22 30.85 3.75 3.04
CA ASP A 22 29.53 4.38 3.09
C ASP A 22 28.50 3.66 2.18
N VAL A 23 28.91 2.56 1.54
CA VAL A 23 28.07 1.74 0.66
C VAL A 23 27.59 0.50 1.41
N VAL A 24 26.28 0.34 1.54
CA VAL A 24 25.70 -0.92 2.03
C VAL A 24 25.36 -1.82 0.85
N ARG A 25 25.75 -3.09 0.94
CA ARG A 25 25.52 -4.08 -0.11
C ARG A 25 24.48 -5.11 0.32
N LEU A 26 23.60 -5.48 -0.60
CA LEU A 26 22.57 -6.48 -0.40
C LEU A 26 22.81 -7.64 -1.36
N GLU A 27 22.91 -8.85 -0.84
CA GLU A 27 23.07 -10.08 -1.62
C GLU A 27 22.04 -11.12 -1.22
N CYS A 28 21.73 -12.06 -2.12
CA CYS A 28 20.86 -13.18 -1.78
C CYS A 28 21.62 -14.29 -1.06
N ARG A 29 20.88 -15.13 -0.33
CA ARG A 29 21.44 -16.29 0.38
C ARG A 29 21.92 -17.41 -0.55
N MET A 30 21.57 -17.35 -1.84
CA MET A 30 22.16 -18.23 -2.86
C MET A 30 23.63 -17.91 -3.13
N VAL A 31 24.17 -16.79 -2.64
CA VAL A 31 25.61 -16.51 -2.69
C VAL A 31 26.32 -17.21 -1.53
N PRO A 32 27.25 -18.14 -1.79
CA PRO A 32 27.97 -18.82 -0.72
C PRO A 32 28.74 -17.82 0.16
N PRO A 33 28.82 -18.01 1.49
CA PRO A 33 29.43 -17.06 2.42
C PRO A 33 30.83 -16.57 2.01
N ARG A 34 31.67 -17.47 1.51
CA ARG A 34 33.04 -17.18 1.05
C ARG A 34 33.13 -16.22 -0.16
N HIS A 35 32.03 -16.02 -0.89
CA HIS A 35 31.95 -15.12 -2.04
C HIS A 35 31.18 -13.84 -1.74
N ARG A 36 30.67 -13.67 -0.52
CA ARG A 36 30.06 -12.43 -0.06
C ARG A 36 31.14 -11.50 0.48
N ARG A 37 31.00 -10.19 0.23
CA ARG A 37 31.84 -9.19 0.90
C ARG A 37 31.49 -9.13 2.39
N ALA A 38 32.48 -8.81 3.22
CA ALA A 38 32.25 -8.56 4.64
C ALA A 38 31.29 -7.38 4.82
N GLY A 39 30.35 -7.49 5.76
CA GLY A 39 29.37 -6.43 6.04
C GLY A 39 28.16 -6.38 5.08
N THR A 40 28.08 -7.26 4.07
CA THR A 40 26.89 -7.39 3.21
C THR A 40 25.66 -7.83 4.02
N ILE A 41 24.52 -7.17 3.78
CA ILE A 41 23.21 -7.61 4.26
C ILE A 41 22.72 -8.77 3.39
N VAL A 42 22.34 -9.88 4.02
CA VAL A 42 21.94 -11.10 3.32
C VAL A 42 20.42 -11.26 3.33
N LEU A 43 19.81 -11.09 2.17
CA LEU A 43 18.39 -11.37 1.98
C LEU A 43 18.17 -12.85 1.66
N PRO A 44 16.99 -13.44 1.98
CA PRO A 44 16.64 -14.76 1.45
C PRO A 44 16.73 -14.77 -0.09
N CYS A 45 16.16 -13.75 -0.72
CA CYS A 45 16.25 -13.50 -2.16
C CYS A 45 16.32 -11.98 -2.37
N THR A 46 16.97 -11.50 -3.44
CA THR A 46 16.92 -10.08 -3.79
C THR A 46 15.50 -9.63 -4.16
N ALA A 47 14.64 -10.56 -4.60
CA ALA A 47 13.20 -10.33 -4.78
C ALA A 47 12.46 -9.98 -3.47
N ALA A 48 13.02 -10.34 -2.31
CA ALA A 48 12.43 -10.02 -1.01
C ALA A 48 12.70 -8.56 -0.57
N ALA A 49 13.55 -7.84 -1.30
CA ALA A 49 13.76 -6.41 -1.07
C ALA A 49 12.44 -5.65 -1.24
N ARG A 50 12.19 -4.70 -0.34
CA ARG A 50 11.03 -3.79 -0.41
C ARG A 50 11.51 -2.36 -0.51
N VAL A 51 10.72 -1.49 -1.14
CA VAL A 51 11.06 -0.08 -1.35
C VAL A 51 11.37 0.60 -0.02
N GLY A 52 10.52 0.42 1.00
CA GLY A 52 10.73 1.03 2.31
C GLY A 52 12.01 0.55 3.00
N PHE A 53 12.44 -0.70 2.77
CA PHE A 53 13.70 -1.20 3.32
C PHE A 53 14.91 -0.54 2.66
N LEU A 54 14.89 -0.35 1.33
CA LEU A 54 15.96 0.35 0.62
C LEU A 54 16.06 1.82 1.05
N LEU A 55 14.92 2.50 1.19
CA LEU A 55 14.88 3.89 1.64
C LEU A 55 15.39 4.04 3.07
N GLU A 56 15.04 3.13 3.98
CA GLU A 56 15.58 3.15 5.35
C GLU A 56 17.11 2.99 5.38
N LEU A 57 17.67 2.15 4.51
CA LEU A 57 19.12 2.04 4.37
C LEU A 57 19.72 3.34 3.83
N SER A 58 19.05 3.99 2.87
CA SER A 58 19.47 5.29 2.33
C SER A 58 19.48 6.43 3.36
N VAL A 59 18.76 6.29 4.49
CA VAL A 59 18.87 7.26 5.60
C VAL A 59 20.26 7.21 6.26
N ARG A 60 20.92 6.06 6.24
CA ARG A 60 22.17 5.79 7.00
C ARG A 60 23.41 5.63 6.12
N HIS A 61 23.23 5.37 4.83
CA HIS A 61 24.30 5.04 3.90
C HIS A 61 24.27 5.97 2.69
N ALA A 62 25.43 6.28 2.12
CA ALA A 62 25.55 7.12 0.93
C ALA A 62 25.25 6.36 -0.36
N ALA A 63 25.27 5.03 -0.34
CA ALA A 63 24.73 4.21 -1.42
C ALA A 63 24.20 2.87 -0.92
N VAL A 64 23.21 2.34 -1.63
CA VAL A 64 22.58 1.05 -1.39
C VAL A 64 22.69 0.23 -2.68
N ASP A 65 23.55 -0.78 -2.69
CA ASP A 65 23.81 -1.60 -3.87
C ASP A 65 23.19 -3.00 -3.68
N ILE A 66 22.19 -3.34 -4.49
CA ILE A 66 21.72 -4.73 -4.64
C ILE A 66 22.61 -5.40 -5.67
N VAL A 67 23.23 -6.52 -5.32
CA VAL A 67 24.14 -7.22 -6.22
C VAL A 67 23.41 -8.33 -6.97
N ASP A 68 23.36 -8.22 -8.28
CA ASP A 68 22.97 -9.27 -9.19
C ASP A 68 24.19 -10.15 -9.52
N ARG A 69 24.14 -11.41 -9.08
CA ARG A 69 25.20 -12.41 -9.34
C ARG A 69 25.01 -13.16 -10.66
N GLY A 70 24.08 -12.71 -11.52
CA GLY A 70 23.91 -13.21 -12.88
C GLY A 70 22.99 -14.41 -13.00
N TRP A 71 22.41 -14.88 -11.90
CA TRP A 71 21.54 -16.07 -11.88
C TRP A 71 20.14 -15.82 -11.34
N CYS A 72 19.79 -14.58 -11.00
CA CYS A 72 18.51 -14.24 -10.39
C CYS A 72 17.32 -14.45 -11.34
N ARG A 73 17.52 -14.26 -12.65
CA ARG A 73 16.49 -14.41 -13.69
C ARG A 73 15.85 -15.81 -13.73
N ASP A 74 16.68 -16.84 -13.56
CA ASP A 74 16.28 -18.26 -13.64
C ASP A 74 16.54 -18.94 -12.29
N CYS A 75 16.40 -18.19 -11.19
CA CYS A 75 16.64 -18.72 -9.85
C CYS A 75 15.37 -19.39 -9.31
N PRO A 76 15.41 -20.68 -8.95
CA PRO A 76 14.24 -21.35 -8.39
C PRO A 76 13.82 -20.76 -7.04
N ALA A 77 14.73 -20.08 -6.31
CA ALA A 77 14.42 -19.42 -5.06
C ALA A 77 13.60 -18.12 -5.21
N GLY A 78 13.57 -17.53 -6.41
CA GLY A 78 12.82 -16.29 -6.70
C GLY A 78 11.36 -16.51 -7.11
N ALA A 79 10.96 -17.77 -7.31
CA ALA A 79 9.80 -18.21 -8.10
C ALA A 79 9.88 -17.78 -9.59
N PRO A 80 9.49 -18.66 -10.53
CA PRO A 80 9.63 -18.40 -11.96
C PRO A 80 8.60 -17.37 -12.45
N ALA A 81 8.93 -16.67 -13.53
CA ALA A 81 7.92 -16.04 -14.37
C ALA A 81 7.07 -17.14 -15.02
N ALA A 82 5.94 -17.50 -14.40
CA ALA A 82 4.92 -18.38 -14.97
C ALA A 82 3.63 -18.36 -14.12
N GLU A 83 3.03 -17.18 -13.93
CA GLU A 83 1.58 -17.07 -14.12
C GLU A 83 1.42 -16.15 -15.33
N ALA A 84 1.00 -16.75 -16.43
CA ALA A 84 0.98 -16.16 -17.75
C ALA A 84 0.13 -14.88 -17.79
N ALA A 85 0.74 -13.78 -18.24
CA ALA A 85 -0.01 -12.86 -19.07
C ALA A 85 -0.52 -13.68 -20.28
N PRO A 86 -1.82 -13.73 -20.60
CA PRO A 86 -2.36 -14.60 -21.64
C PRO A 86 -1.81 -14.34 -23.05
N ASP A 87 -1.10 -13.22 -23.25
CA ASP A 87 -0.79 -12.68 -24.57
C ASP A 87 0.73 -12.54 -24.84
N ALA A 88 1.58 -13.28 -24.13
CA ALA A 88 3.02 -13.31 -24.45
C ALA A 88 3.27 -14.24 -25.65
N SER A 89 3.00 -13.72 -26.86
CA SER A 89 3.44 -14.31 -28.12
C SER A 89 4.93 -14.65 -28.10
N GLU A 90 5.27 -15.80 -28.68
CA GLU A 90 6.62 -16.35 -28.82
C GLU A 90 7.64 -15.30 -29.29
N GLY A 91 8.38 -14.80 -28.32
CA GLY A 91 9.54 -13.94 -28.50
C GLY A 91 10.25 -13.89 -27.16
N ALA A 92 11.48 -14.40 -27.11
CA ALA A 92 12.28 -14.52 -25.89
C ALA A 92 12.66 -13.14 -25.31
N ALA A 93 11.68 -12.42 -24.74
CA ALA A 93 11.92 -11.25 -23.94
C ALA A 93 12.59 -11.72 -22.64
N THR A 94 13.87 -11.39 -22.50
CA THR A 94 14.65 -11.65 -21.29
C THR A 94 13.94 -11.05 -20.07
N LEU A 95 13.57 -11.90 -19.11
CA LEU A 95 12.95 -11.47 -17.86
C LEU A 95 13.92 -10.57 -17.07
N PRO A 96 13.45 -9.41 -16.57
CA PRO A 96 14.30 -8.53 -15.79
C PRO A 96 14.66 -9.15 -14.43
N HIS A 97 15.75 -8.69 -13.83
CA HIS A 97 16.11 -9.05 -12.46
C HIS A 97 14.93 -8.78 -11.50
N PRO A 98 14.60 -9.67 -10.56
CA PRO A 98 13.38 -9.56 -9.76
C PRO A 98 13.32 -8.34 -8.84
N ALA A 99 14.48 -7.81 -8.41
CA ALA A 99 14.53 -6.57 -7.61
C ALA A 99 14.41 -5.28 -8.45
N ARG A 100 14.35 -5.37 -9.79
CA ARG A 100 14.45 -4.21 -10.69
C ARG A 100 13.38 -3.15 -10.38
N ALA A 101 12.10 -3.54 -10.34
CA ALA A 101 10.99 -2.62 -10.10
C ALA A 101 11.11 -1.90 -8.75
N VAL A 102 11.57 -2.60 -7.71
CA VAL A 102 11.78 -2.05 -6.37
C VAL A 102 12.92 -1.03 -6.36
N VAL A 103 14.02 -1.32 -7.06
CA VAL A 103 15.14 -0.39 -7.22
C VAL A 103 14.69 0.84 -8.00
N GLU A 104 14.03 0.67 -9.15
CA GLU A 104 13.57 1.77 -10.00
C GLU A 104 12.62 2.71 -9.25
N THR A 105 11.65 2.16 -8.51
CA THR A 105 10.71 2.97 -7.71
C THR A 105 11.43 3.74 -6.61
N ALA A 106 12.33 3.08 -5.87
CA ALA A 106 13.08 3.72 -4.80
C ALA A 106 14.02 4.82 -5.35
N SER A 107 14.70 4.55 -6.47
CA SER A 107 15.60 5.51 -7.12
C SER A 107 14.84 6.73 -7.64
N ALA A 108 13.67 6.55 -8.26
CA ALA A 108 12.85 7.67 -8.74
C ALA A 108 12.47 8.64 -7.59
N TRP A 109 12.07 8.11 -6.42
CA TRP A 109 11.78 8.97 -5.26
C TRP A 109 13.03 9.62 -4.67
N MET A 110 14.18 8.94 -4.71
CA MET A 110 15.46 9.52 -4.27
C MET A 110 15.93 10.65 -5.18
N GLU A 111 15.74 10.51 -6.49
CA GLU A 111 16.06 11.55 -7.48
C GLU A 111 15.20 12.80 -7.26
N ALA A 112 13.90 12.63 -7.00
CA ALA A 112 12.99 13.74 -6.69
C ALA A 112 13.35 14.48 -5.38
N LEU A 113 14.04 13.81 -4.45
CA LEU A 113 14.53 14.42 -3.21
C LEU A 113 15.85 15.19 -3.38
N GLU A 114 16.42 15.25 -4.59
CA GLU A 114 17.76 15.77 -4.86
C GLU A 114 18.86 15.11 -3.98
N GLY A 115 18.58 13.88 -3.53
CA GLY A 115 19.44 13.18 -2.59
C GLY A 115 20.77 12.75 -3.22
N ALA A 116 21.88 12.98 -2.52
CA ALA A 116 23.19 12.46 -2.92
C ALA A 116 23.29 10.92 -2.86
N THR A 117 22.34 10.27 -2.16
CA THR A 117 22.36 8.83 -1.91
C THR A 117 21.84 8.06 -3.11
N ARG A 118 22.58 7.05 -3.57
CA ARG A 118 22.24 6.29 -4.78
C ARG A 118 21.82 4.86 -4.46
N ILE A 119 20.66 4.44 -4.97
CA ILE A 119 20.18 3.05 -4.90
C ILE A 119 20.44 2.40 -6.27
N ARG A 120 21.13 1.27 -6.31
CA ARG A 120 21.58 0.66 -7.57
C ARG A 120 21.39 -0.85 -7.60
N LEU A 121 21.18 -1.36 -8.80
CA LEU A 121 21.37 -2.77 -9.11
C LEU A 121 22.75 -2.93 -9.77
N ARG A 122 23.67 -3.65 -9.11
CA ARG A 122 25.04 -3.89 -9.58
C ARG A 122 25.14 -5.28 -10.18
N HIS A 123 25.45 -5.38 -11.46
CA HIS A 123 25.71 -6.67 -12.11
C HIS A 123 27.17 -7.08 -11.86
N GLU A 124 27.37 -8.08 -11.00
CA GLU A 124 28.67 -8.63 -10.62
C GLU A 124 28.58 -10.17 -10.63
N PRO A 125 28.52 -10.77 -11.82
CA PRO A 125 28.20 -12.18 -11.98
C PRO A 125 29.25 -13.07 -11.32
N LEU A 126 28.78 -14.20 -10.80
CA LEU A 126 29.63 -15.30 -10.33
C LEU A 126 29.42 -16.50 -11.25
N ASP A 127 30.37 -17.44 -11.21
CA ASP A 127 30.24 -18.70 -11.93
C ASP A 127 28.91 -19.40 -11.52
N PRO A 128 28.02 -19.72 -12.47
CA PRO A 128 26.73 -20.35 -12.17
C PRO A 128 26.82 -21.65 -11.38
N SER A 129 27.93 -22.39 -11.48
CA SER A 129 28.19 -23.62 -10.71
C SER A 129 28.30 -23.37 -9.21
N LEU A 130 28.59 -22.13 -8.79
CA LEU A 130 28.64 -21.75 -7.37
C LEU A 130 27.25 -21.57 -6.74
N ARG A 131 26.19 -21.51 -7.56
CA ARG A 131 24.81 -21.36 -7.08
C ARG A 131 24.34 -22.67 -6.44
N PRO A 132 23.92 -22.68 -5.17
CA PRO A 132 23.30 -23.85 -4.55
C PRO A 132 22.07 -24.33 -5.33
N ALA A 133 21.77 -25.62 -5.28
CA ALA A 133 20.58 -26.16 -5.95
C ALA A 133 19.26 -25.70 -5.31
N ARG A 134 19.28 -25.38 -4.01
CA ARG A 134 18.13 -24.90 -3.23
C ARG A 134 18.57 -23.77 -2.31
N LEU A 135 17.61 -22.94 -1.90
CA LEU A 135 17.85 -21.86 -0.97
C LEU A 135 18.43 -22.40 0.35
N PRO A 136 19.65 -21.98 0.75
CA PRO A 136 20.21 -22.40 2.03
C PRO A 136 19.33 -21.96 3.21
N PRO A 137 19.30 -22.72 4.32
CA PRO A 137 18.58 -22.31 5.52
C PRO A 137 19.14 -20.98 6.06
N ALA A 138 18.32 -20.25 6.82
CA ALA A 138 18.82 -19.10 7.56
C ALA A 138 19.81 -19.56 8.64
N GLU A 139 20.81 -18.73 8.94
CA GLU A 139 21.79 -19.01 10.00
C GLU A 139 21.11 -19.10 11.38
N ASP A 140 20.07 -18.31 11.61
CA ASP A 140 19.12 -18.45 12.71
C ASP A 140 17.69 -18.57 12.13
N PRO A 141 17.16 -19.79 11.95
CA PRO A 141 15.82 -19.98 11.39
C PRO A 141 14.69 -19.59 12.35
N GLY A 142 15.01 -19.21 13.59
CA GLY A 142 14.00 -19.04 14.64
C GLY A 142 13.31 -20.37 14.99
N PRO A 143 12.22 -20.31 15.78
CA PRO A 143 11.49 -21.52 16.16
C PRO A 143 10.80 -22.15 14.95
N VAL A 144 11.00 -23.46 14.78
CA VAL A 144 10.27 -24.25 13.78
C VAL A 144 8.78 -24.21 14.13
N LEU A 145 8.00 -23.50 13.29
CA LEU A 145 6.55 -23.47 13.38
C LEU A 145 5.99 -24.67 12.60
N ASP A 146 5.72 -25.77 13.31
CA ASP A 146 4.91 -26.83 12.74
C ASP A 146 3.43 -26.39 12.64
N ARG A 147 2.65 -27.10 11.83
CA ARG A 147 1.23 -26.79 11.59
C ARG A 147 0.44 -26.70 12.90
N ARG A 148 0.68 -27.61 13.85
CA ARG A 148 -0.02 -27.65 15.14
C ARG A 148 0.35 -26.44 15.99
N ARG A 149 1.63 -26.11 16.08
CA ARG A 149 2.15 -24.94 16.78
C ARG A 149 1.65 -23.64 16.17
N PHE A 150 1.55 -23.57 14.84
CA PHE A 150 0.94 -22.45 14.13
C PHE A 150 -0.54 -22.28 14.54
N PHE A 151 -1.33 -23.36 14.50
CA PHE A 151 -2.75 -23.28 14.89
C PHE A 151 -2.93 -23.01 16.38
N GLN A 152 -2.10 -23.60 17.26
CA GLN A 152 -2.09 -23.29 18.68
C GLN A 152 -1.77 -21.81 18.90
N HIS A 153 -0.74 -21.27 18.25
CA HIS A 153 -0.41 -19.85 18.36
C HIS A 153 -1.51 -18.95 17.78
N ALA A 154 -2.20 -19.38 16.71
CA ALA A 154 -3.33 -18.66 16.15
C ALA A 154 -4.59 -18.74 17.03
N ILE A 155 -4.74 -19.78 17.84
CA ILE A 155 -5.82 -19.94 18.82
C ILE A 155 -5.51 -19.16 20.11
N GLU A 156 -4.25 -19.20 20.57
CA GLU A 156 -3.76 -18.53 21.80
C GLU A 156 -3.55 -17.03 21.60
N ARG A 157 -3.15 -16.60 20.40
CA ARG A 157 -2.96 -15.20 19.99
C ARG A 157 -3.68 -14.93 18.67
N PRO A 158 -5.01 -15.04 18.63
CA PRO A 158 -5.75 -14.81 17.41
C PRO A 158 -5.54 -13.38 16.96
N ALA A 159 -5.02 -13.21 15.74
CA ALA A 159 -4.93 -11.92 15.09
C ALA A 159 -6.35 -11.34 14.95
N GLY A 160 -6.73 -10.46 15.86
CA GLY A 160 -7.95 -9.65 15.77
C GLY A 160 -9.26 -10.27 16.29
N ARG A 161 -9.24 -11.26 17.18
CA ARG A 161 -10.49 -11.97 17.59
C ARG A 161 -10.96 -11.78 19.03
N HIS A 162 -10.47 -10.77 19.74
CA HIS A 162 -11.06 -10.37 21.04
C HIS A 162 -12.25 -9.39 20.91
N ALA A 163 -12.77 -9.15 19.72
CA ALA A 163 -13.96 -8.32 19.56
C ALA A 163 -15.20 -9.21 19.40
N SER A 164 -16.15 -9.10 20.34
CA SER A 164 -17.50 -9.63 20.16
C SER A 164 -18.03 -9.25 18.78
N PRO A 165 -18.73 -10.14 18.06
CA PRO A 165 -19.42 -9.79 16.83
C PRO A 165 -20.31 -8.58 17.11
N GLN A 166 -19.92 -7.40 16.60
CA GLN A 166 -20.81 -6.25 16.63
C GLN A 166 -21.85 -6.55 15.57
N PRO A 167 -23.14 -6.66 15.93
CA PRO A 167 -24.18 -6.83 14.92
C PRO A 167 -24.05 -5.68 13.91
N MET A 168 -24.28 -6.01 12.64
CA MET A 168 -24.32 -5.01 11.59
C MET A 168 -25.56 -4.13 11.83
N GLY A 169 -25.40 -3.02 12.55
CA GLY A 169 -26.51 -2.10 12.81
C GLY A 169 -26.55 -1.55 14.22
N SER A 170 -26.07 -0.33 14.37
CA SER A 170 -26.65 0.81 15.10
C SER A 170 -25.63 1.95 14.95
N HIS A 171 -26.08 3.16 14.64
CA HIS A 171 -25.29 4.37 14.39
C HIS A 171 -24.54 4.49 13.05
N GLY A 172 -24.74 3.58 12.09
CA GLY A 172 -24.05 3.64 10.79
C GLY A 172 -22.57 3.26 10.85
N ARG A 173 -22.13 2.59 11.92
CA ARG A 173 -20.75 2.09 12.05
C ARG A 173 -20.59 0.75 11.31
N ALA A 174 -19.47 0.60 10.61
CA ALA A 174 -19.11 -0.69 10.02
C ALA A 174 -18.91 -1.76 11.11
N ALA A 175 -19.33 -3.01 10.84
CA ALA A 175 -19.14 -4.16 11.73
C ALA A 175 -17.66 -4.38 12.13
N HIS A 176 -16.73 -3.91 11.30
CA HIS A 176 -15.30 -3.81 11.58
C HIS A 176 -14.81 -2.38 11.32
N PRO A 177 -14.80 -1.51 12.35
CA PRO A 177 -14.47 -0.10 12.18
C PRO A 177 -13.03 0.06 11.67
N ALA A 178 -12.77 1.10 10.88
CA ALA A 178 -11.41 1.41 10.43
C ALA A 178 -10.45 1.51 11.63
N SER A 179 -10.92 1.99 12.78
CA SER A 179 -10.14 2.12 14.02
C SER A 179 -9.48 0.83 14.54
N SER A 180 -9.98 -0.36 14.17
CA SER A 180 -9.42 -1.64 14.62
C SER A 180 -8.44 -2.28 13.62
N ARG A 181 -8.24 -1.68 12.44
CA ARG A 181 -7.33 -2.24 11.42
C ARG A 181 -5.88 -1.87 11.72
N ARG A 182 -4.96 -2.76 11.33
CA ARG A 182 -3.53 -2.50 11.42
C ARG A 182 -3.09 -1.70 10.19
N PRO A 183 -2.37 -0.57 10.36
CA PRO A 183 -1.76 0.14 9.24
C PRO A 183 -0.80 -0.76 8.45
N SER A 184 -0.57 -0.44 7.18
CA SER A 184 0.45 -1.14 6.39
C SER A 184 1.84 -0.79 6.92
N ALA A 185 2.53 -1.77 7.50
CA ALA A 185 3.88 -1.60 8.03
C ALA A 185 4.87 -1.16 6.96
N GLU A 186 4.75 -1.68 5.73
CA GLU A 186 5.59 -1.28 4.60
C GLU A 186 5.32 0.17 4.19
N ARG A 187 4.05 0.58 4.11
CA ARG A 187 3.71 1.95 3.75
C ARG A 187 4.19 2.95 4.80
N ALA A 188 4.02 2.62 6.08
CA ALA A 188 4.54 3.41 7.19
C ALA A 188 6.08 3.44 7.21
N ARG A 189 6.75 2.39 6.74
CA ARG A 189 8.21 2.35 6.55
C ARG A 189 8.66 3.34 5.49
N GLN A 190 8.04 3.28 4.31
CA GLN A 190 8.33 4.19 3.20
C GLN A 190 8.13 5.65 3.61
N HIS A 191 6.97 5.98 4.21
CA HIS A 191 6.67 7.35 4.63
C HIS A 191 7.71 7.89 5.63
N ARG A 192 8.03 7.12 6.68
CA ARG A 192 9.04 7.55 7.68
C ARG A 192 10.42 7.75 7.07
N ALA A 193 10.84 6.86 6.17
CA ALA A 193 12.14 6.99 5.52
C ALA A 193 12.20 8.21 4.59
N LEU A 194 11.14 8.45 3.81
CA LEU A 194 11.05 9.61 2.92
C LEU A 194 11.02 10.92 3.69
N VAL A 195 10.29 11.01 4.80
CA VAL A 195 10.29 12.19 5.68
C VAL A 195 11.71 12.47 6.19
N ALA A 196 12.40 11.46 6.72
CA ALA A 196 13.77 11.62 7.21
C ALA A 196 14.77 12.02 6.11
N LEU A 197 14.56 11.55 4.88
CA LEU A 197 15.40 11.92 3.73
C LEU A 197 15.11 13.36 3.27
N ALA A 198 13.83 13.72 3.15
CA ALA A 198 13.33 15.06 2.82
C ALA A 198 13.86 16.13 3.79
N GLU A 199 13.81 15.85 5.10
CA GLU A 199 14.36 16.73 6.14
C GLU A 199 15.87 16.98 5.97
N ARG A 200 16.63 15.95 5.55
CA ARG A 200 18.09 16.06 5.33
C ARG A 200 18.44 16.84 4.07
N SER A 201 17.64 16.73 3.02
CA SER A 201 17.86 17.44 1.74
C SER A 201 17.24 18.84 1.71
N GLY A 202 16.37 19.18 2.67
CA GLY A 202 15.62 20.44 2.66
C GLY A 202 14.56 20.50 1.55
N THR A 203 14.14 19.34 1.04
CA THR A 203 13.11 19.19 -0.01
C THR A 203 11.85 18.56 0.57
N PRO A 204 10.65 18.81 0.02
CA PRO A 204 9.44 18.11 0.46
C PRO A 204 9.47 16.64 0.04
N VAL A 205 8.67 15.79 0.71
CA VAL A 205 8.45 14.40 0.27
C VAL A 205 7.87 14.41 -1.16
N PRO A 206 8.35 13.56 -2.08
CA PRO A 206 7.92 13.58 -3.47
C PRO A 206 6.41 13.36 -3.62
N THR A 207 5.76 14.14 -4.49
CA THR A 207 4.31 14.03 -4.70
C THR A 207 3.90 12.68 -5.29
N GLU A 208 4.84 12.00 -5.94
CA GLU A 208 4.73 10.66 -6.50
C GLU A 208 4.49 9.63 -5.39
N PHE A 209 4.92 9.90 -4.16
CA PHE A 209 4.63 9.02 -3.03
C PHE A 209 3.14 9.03 -2.68
N PHE A 210 2.44 10.16 -2.81
CA PHE A 210 1.08 10.36 -2.32
C PHE A 210 0.03 10.08 -3.41
N PRO A 211 -0.90 9.13 -3.21
CA PRO A 211 -2.05 8.97 -4.08
C PRO A 211 -3.03 10.13 -3.94
N ALA A 212 -3.62 10.58 -5.05
CA ALA A 212 -4.70 11.55 -5.04
C ALA A 212 -6.05 10.83 -5.12
N LEU A 213 -6.91 11.03 -4.12
CA LEU A 213 -8.30 10.56 -4.14
C LEU A 213 -9.22 11.79 -4.22
N ARG A 214 -9.92 11.93 -5.34
CA ARG A 214 -10.74 13.12 -5.64
C ARG A 214 -12.24 12.80 -5.57
N PRO A 215 -13.06 13.70 -5.01
CA PRO A 215 -14.51 13.60 -5.12
C PRO A 215 -14.95 13.98 -6.54
N GLY A 216 -15.88 13.20 -7.11
CA GLY A 216 -16.38 13.40 -8.48
C GLY A 216 -17.90 13.27 -8.63
N GLY A 217 -18.64 13.08 -7.54
CA GLY A 217 -20.08 12.90 -7.55
C GLY A 217 -20.68 12.99 -6.14
N GLU A 218 -21.95 12.66 -6.00
CA GLU A 218 -22.66 12.70 -4.71
C GLU A 218 -22.32 11.49 -3.84
N CYS A 219 -21.86 11.74 -2.61
CA CYS A 219 -21.63 10.67 -1.64
C CYS A 219 -22.92 10.40 -0.84
N CYS A 220 -23.32 9.12 -0.77
CA CYS A 220 -24.52 8.69 -0.03
C CYS A 220 -24.26 8.30 1.43
N ASP A 221 -23.06 8.57 1.96
CA ASP A 221 -22.60 8.18 3.32
C ASP A 221 -22.87 6.69 3.68
N ALA A 222 -22.79 5.79 2.69
CA ALA A 222 -22.90 4.35 2.93
C ALA A 222 -21.65 3.74 3.62
N ARG A 223 -20.59 4.54 3.79
CA ARG A 223 -19.30 4.20 4.46
C ARG A 223 -18.61 2.92 3.98
N MET A 224 -18.95 2.43 2.78
CA MET A 224 -18.29 1.25 2.18
C MET A 224 -16.81 1.48 1.90
N CYS A 225 -16.45 2.70 1.49
CA CYS A 225 -15.08 3.09 1.18
C CYS A 225 -14.16 3.05 2.42
N GLU A 226 -14.66 3.49 3.58
CA GLU A 226 -14.00 3.30 4.88
C GLU A 226 -13.95 1.80 5.23
N ALA A 227 -15.08 1.11 5.13
CA ALA A 227 -15.21 -0.30 5.48
C ALA A 227 -14.33 -1.24 4.64
N LEU A 228 -13.85 -0.83 3.48
CA LEU A 228 -12.98 -1.66 2.63
C LEU A 228 -11.54 -1.17 2.55
N CYS A 229 -11.22 0.00 3.12
CA CYS A 229 -9.86 0.51 3.12
C CYS A 229 -8.93 -0.39 3.97
N PRO A 230 -7.96 -1.12 3.37
CA PRO A 230 -7.15 -2.07 4.12
C PRO A 230 -6.15 -1.40 5.06
N THR A 231 -5.77 -0.15 4.76
CA THR A 231 -4.70 0.57 5.47
C THR A 231 -5.20 1.71 6.35
N ARG A 232 -6.54 1.91 6.44
CA ARG A 232 -7.17 3.03 7.16
C ARG A 232 -6.87 4.42 6.61
N ALA A 233 -6.46 4.49 5.35
CA ALA A 233 -6.34 5.75 4.63
C ALA A 233 -7.68 6.50 4.51
N LEU A 234 -8.82 5.82 4.64
CA LEU A 234 -10.14 6.44 4.73
C LEU A 234 -10.74 6.20 6.10
N THR A 235 -11.20 7.28 6.74
CA THR A 235 -11.82 7.24 8.07
C THR A 235 -13.06 8.13 8.10
N ALA A 236 -14.18 7.61 8.60
CA ALA A 236 -15.34 8.43 8.90
C ALA A 236 -15.18 9.05 10.30
N VAL A 237 -15.36 10.36 10.39
CA VAL A 237 -15.34 11.11 11.65
C VAL A 237 -16.75 11.60 11.93
N ASP A 238 -17.30 11.23 13.08
CA ASP A 238 -18.63 11.65 13.53
C ASP A 238 -18.51 12.80 14.52
N GLY A 239 -19.14 13.93 14.21
CA GLY A 239 -19.24 15.14 15.05
C GLY A 239 -20.65 15.36 15.61
N GLY A 240 -21.46 14.32 15.74
CA GLY A 240 -22.86 14.42 16.18
C GLY A 240 -23.79 14.75 15.02
N GLN A 241 -24.03 16.04 14.75
CA GLN A 241 -24.92 16.51 13.66
C GLN A 241 -24.20 16.60 12.30
N GLN A 242 -22.90 16.37 12.27
CA GLN A 242 -22.08 16.32 11.07
C GLN A 242 -21.23 15.06 11.08
N ALA A 243 -20.91 14.58 9.89
CA ALA A 243 -19.89 13.57 9.67
C ALA A 243 -19.02 13.93 8.46
N TRP A 244 -17.77 13.50 8.51
CA TRP A 244 -16.79 13.74 7.46
C TRP A 244 -16.14 12.44 7.02
N LEU A 245 -15.92 12.29 5.72
CA LEU A 245 -15.04 11.27 5.18
C LEU A 245 -13.64 11.88 5.00
N ARG A 246 -12.68 11.45 5.82
CA ARG A 246 -11.28 11.91 5.74
C ARG A 246 -10.41 10.93 4.97
N PHE A 247 -9.49 11.45 4.19
CA PHE A 247 -8.49 10.71 3.43
C PHE A 247 -7.07 11.09 3.87
N ASP A 248 -6.29 10.09 4.28
CA ASP A 248 -4.85 10.19 4.58
C ASP A 248 -4.05 9.61 3.40
N PRO A 249 -3.42 10.46 2.56
CA PRO A 249 -2.61 10.03 1.42
C PRO A 249 -1.36 9.24 1.83
N ALA A 250 -0.78 9.53 3.01
CA ALA A 250 0.41 8.85 3.48
C ALA A 250 0.13 7.38 3.83
N ALA A 251 -1.07 7.09 4.34
CA ALA A 251 -1.52 5.72 4.63
C ALA A 251 -2.07 4.98 3.39
N CYS A 252 -2.40 5.67 2.30
CA CYS A 252 -3.00 5.07 1.11
C CYS A 252 -1.98 4.25 0.29
N ILE A 253 -2.38 3.05 -0.13
CA ILE A 253 -1.59 2.17 -1.02
C ILE A 253 -2.15 2.10 -2.44
N ALA A 254 -3.06 3.02 -2.79
CA ALA A 254 -3.70 3.11 -4.11
C ALA A 254 -4.36 1.80 -4.62
N CYS A 255 -4.87 0.93 -3.74
CA CYS A 255 -5.48 -0.36 -4.14
C CYS A 255 -6.82 -0.24 -4.92
N GLY A 256 -7.44 0.95 -4.94
CA GLY A 256 -8.69 1.23 -5.64
C GLY A 256 -9.95 0.58 -5.06
N ALA A 257 -9.88 -0.11 -3.91
CA ALA A 257 -11.03 -0.78 -3.31
C ALA A 257 -12.17 0.20 -2.97
N CYS A 258 -11.84 1.41 -2.52
CA CYS A 258 -12.81 2.46 -2.21
C CYS A 258 -13.59 2.95 -3.43
N VAL A 259 -12.92 3.08 -4.58
CA VAL A 259 -13.55 3.51 -5.84
C VAL A 259 -14.51 2.44 -6.34
N ARG A 260 -14.05 1.18 -6.44
CA ARG A 260 -14.87 0.06 -6.93
C ARG A 260 -16.10 -0.22 -6.06
N ALA A 261 -15.99 0.01 -4.76
CA ALA A 261 -17.07 -0.26 -3.82
C ALA A 261 -18.02 0.93 -3.61
N CYS A 262 -17.74 2.10 -4.19
CA CYS A 262 -18.61 3.26 -4.04
C CYS A 262 -19.86 3.07 -4.91
N PRO A 263 -21.07 2.95 -4.31
CA PRO A 263 -22.29 2.70 -5.08
C PRO A 263 -22.68 3.89 -5.97
N GLN A 264 -22.22 5.10 -5.63
CA GLN A 264 -22.50 6.32 -6.39
C GLN A 264 -21.37 6.70 -7.36
N GLY A 265 -20.27 5.94 -7.41
CA GLY A 265 -19.11 6.32 -8.22
C GLY A 265 -18.48 7.66 -7.84
N ALA A 266 -18.67 8.12 -6.59
CA ALA A 266 -18.32 9.47 -6.16
C ALA A 266 -16.81 9.73 -5.97
N LEU A 267 -15.95 8.73 -6.20
CA LEU A 267 -14.51 8.79 -5.92
C LEU A 267 -13.70 8.46 -7.18
N THR A 268 -12.63 9.21 -7.44
CA THR A 268 -11.63 8.91 -8.48
C THR A 268 -10.24 8.85 -7.87
N LEU A 269 -9.48 7.79 -8.19
CA LEU A 269 -8.14 7.56 -7.65
C LEU A 269 -7.08 7.75 -8.72
N GLN A 270 -6.08 8.59 -8.43
CA GLN A 270 -4.80 8.63 -9.13
C GLN A 270 -3.72 8.09 -8.19
N PRO A 271 -2.89 7.12 -8.59
CA PRO A 271 -1.94 6.50 -7.66
C PRO A 271 -0.79 7.41 -7.19
N HIS A 272 -0.59 8.55 -7.85
CA HIS A 272 0.51 9.50 -7.64
C HIS A 272 0.00 10.94 -7.75
N GLY A 273 0.79 11.93 -7.31
CA GLY A 273 0.51 13.36 -7.51
C GLY A 273 -0.51 13.95 -6.53
N GLY A 274 -0.67 13.32 -5.36
CA GLY A 274 -1.52 13.78 -4.27
C GLY A 274 -0.83 14.78 -3.35
N SER A 275 -1.62 15.35 -2.44
CA SER A 275 -1.11 16.15 -1.32
C SER A 275 -0.55 15.26 -0.22
N SER A 276 0.37 15.78 0.60
CA SER A 276 0.81 15.16 1.85
C SER A 276 -0.21 15.33 2.98
N GLU A 277 -1.16 16.26 2.83
CA GLU A 277 -2.13 16.61 3.85
C GLU A 277 -3.34 15.67 3.89
N VAL A 278 -3.88 15.49 5.09
CA VAL A 278 -5.15 14.79 5.30
C VAL A 278 -6.28 15.66 4.77
N GLN A 279 -7.09 15.09 3.85
CA GLN A 279 -8.15 15.80 3.15
C GLN A 279 -9.53 15.38 3.66
N VAL A 280 -10.46 16.33 3.72
CA VAL A 280 -11.89 16.04 3.87
C VAL A 280 -12.48 15.89 2.47
N LEU A 281 -12.96 14.70 2.13
CA LEU A 281 -13.53 14.41 0.81
C LEU A 281 -15.02 14.75 0.72
N PHE A 282 -15.76 14.44 1.78
CA PHE A 282 -17.20 14.68 1.86
C PHE A 282 -17.59 15.08 3.27
N GLU A 283 -18.61 15.92 3.36
CA GLU A 283 -19.30 16.29 4.59
C GLU A 283 -20.77 15.91 4.48
N HIS A 284 -21.31 15.34 5.55
CA HIS A 284 -22.68 14.86 5.63
C HIS A 284 -23.37 15.44 6.84
N ARG A 285 -24.54 16.04 6.64
CA ARG A 285 -25.44 16.38 7.74
C ARG A 285 -26.05 15.10 8.28
N ARG A 286 -26.07 14.96 9.60
CA ARG A 286 -26.73 13.84 10.30
C ARG A 286 -27.98 14.34 11.01
N ALA A 287 -28.93 13.43 11.19
CA ALA A 287 -30.15 13.65 11.96
C ALA A 287 -30.47 12.41 12.79
N LEU A 288 -31.23 12.59 13.87
CA LEU A 288 -31.79 11.49 14.66
C LEU A 288 -33.11 11.02 14.03
N CYS A 289 -33.29 9.71 13.89
CA CYS A 289 -34.54 9.15 13.44
C CYS A 289 -35.60 9.27 14.55
N PRO A 290 -36.79 9.85 14.27
CA PRO A 290 -37.83 10.00 15.29
C PRO A 290 -38.46 8.68 15.75
N SER A 291 -38.29 7.59 14.98
CA SER A 291 -38.85 6.27 15.32
C SER A 291 -37.92 5.41 16.17
N CYS A 292 -36.64 5.30 15.80
CA CYS A 292 -35.69 4.41 16.47
C CYS A 292 -34.57 5.14 17.23
N GLY A 293 -34.49 6.47 17.14
CA GLY A 293 -33.43 7.27 17.77
C GLY A 293 -32.07 7.20 17.07
N GLU A 294 -31.93 6.45 15.97
CA GLU A 294 -30.66 6.28 15.29
C GLU A 294 -30.21 7.51 14.51
N THR A 295 -28.92 7.83 14.59
CA THR A 295 -28.29 8.88 13.78
C THR A 295 -28.04 8.40 12.35
N TYR A 296 -28.53 9.13 11.35
CA TYR A 296 -28.39 8.79 9.93
C TYR A 296 -28.17 10.04 9.07
N THR A 297 -27.75 9.84 7.82
CA THR A 297 -27.57 10.92 6.83
C THR A 297 -28.84 11.05 5.98
N PRO A 298 -29.60 12.16 6.08
CA PRO A 298 -30.81 12.36 5.28
C PRO A 298 -30.49 12.46 3.78
N THR A 299 -31.27 11.75 2.96
CA THR A 299 -31.19 11.83 1.49
C THR A 299 -32.02 13.01 0.95
N SER A 300 -33.02 13.47 1.70
CA SER A 300 -33.83 14.66 1.45
C SER A 300 -33.41 15.80 2.38
N GLY A 301 -33.58 17.05 1.94
CA GLY A 301 -33.26 18.23 2.75
C GLY A 301 -34.01 18.30 4.09
N GLU A 302 -35.17 17.64 4.18
CA GLU A 302 -35.96 17.51 5.41
C GLU A 302 -35.67 16.19 6.15
N PRO A 303 -35.38 16.24 7.46
CA PRO A 303 -35.15 15.05 8.28
C PRO A 303 -36.47 14.31 8.53
N GLY A 304 -36.42 12.99 8.37
CA GLY A 304 -37.55 12.09 8.51
C GLY A 304 -37.10 10.74 9.09
N LEU A 305 -37.64 9.64 8.57
CA LEU A 305 -37.24 8.31 9.00
C LEU A 305 -35.89 7.92 8.39
N CYS A 306 -35.07 7.16 9.13
CA CYS A 306 -33.84 6.59 8.59
C CYS A 306 -34.16 5.49 7.55
N PRO A 307 -33.21 5.15 6.66
CA PRO A 307 -33.42 4.10 5.65
C PRO A 307 -33.89 2.75 6.22
N GLY A 308 -33.45 2.41 7.43
CA GLY A 308 -33.89 1.20 8.14
C GLY A 308 -35.38 1.26 8.51
N CYS A 309 -35.81 2.30 9.23
CA CYS A 309 -37.21 2.49 9.60
C CYS A 309 -38.12 2.66 8.38
N GLN A 310 -37.67 3.36 7.34
CA GLN A 310 -38.42 3.48 6.08
C GLN A 310 -38.64 2.10 5.45
N LYS A 311 -37.60 1.25 5.39
CA LYS A 311 -37.72 -0.11 4.84
C LYS A 311 -38.69 -0.96 5.68
N THR A 312 -38.60 -0.90 7.00
CA THR A 312 -39.51 -1.63 7.90
C THR A 312 -40.96 -1.18 7.71
N GLN A 313 -41.23 0.13 7.64
CA GLN A 313 -42.58 0.64 7.40
C GLN A 313 -43.12 0.20 6.04
N ARG A 314 -42.34 0.34 4.96
CA ARG A 314 -42.74 -0.12 3.62
C ARG A 314 -43.09 -1.61 3.61
N PHE A 315 -42.29 -2.43 4.29
CA PHE A 315 -42.56 -3.86 4.40
C PHE A 315 -43.88 -4.15 5.13
N ILE A 316 -44.14 -3.45 6.24
CA ILE A 316 -45.41 -3.58 6.99
C ILE A 316 -46.59 -3.13 6.13
N ASP A 317 -46.47 -2.02 5.41
CA ASP A 317 -47.52 -1.49 4.54
C ASP A 317 -47.82 -2.44 3.37
N ASP A 318 -46.78 -3.02 2.76
CA ASP A 318 -46.92 -4.03 1.70
C ASP A 318 -47.61 -5.29 2.23
N ALA A 319 -47.16 -5.81 3.37
CA ALA A 319 -47.79 -6.97 4.01
C ALA A 319 -49.26 -6.70 4.35
N ARG A 320 -49.57 -5.51 4.86
CA ARG A 320 -50.95 -5.10 5.17
C ARG A 320 -51.82 -5.05 3.91
N ARG A 321 -51.32 -4.47 2.81
CA ARG A 321 -52.04 -4.44 1.52
C ARG A 321 -52.30 -5.85 0.98
N GLN A 322 -51.34 -6.77 1.12
CA GLN A 322 -51.49 -8.14 0.65
C GLN A 322 -52.49 -8.96 1.48
N LEU A 323 -52.47 -8.79 2.80
CA LEU A 323 -53.33 -9.57 3.70
C LEU A 323 -54.77 -9.03 3.81
N PHE A 324 -54.95 -7.71 3.72
CA PHE A 324 -56.23 -7.06 4.02
C PHE A 324 -56.79 -6.22 2.87
N GLY A 325 -56.13 -6.20 1.69
CA GLY A 325 -56.53 -5.38 0.55
C GLY A 325 -56.15 -3.89 0.71
N ALA A 326 -56.29 -3.11 -0.37
CA ALA A 326 -56.16 -1.66 -0.31
C ALA A 326 -57.41 -1.09 0.38
N MET A 327 -57.28 -0.67 1.64
CA MET A 327 -58.35 0.10 2.27
C MET A 327 -58.43 1.49 1.60
N PRO A 328 -59.64 1.97 1.26
CA PRO A 328 -59.83 3.30 0.70
C PRO A 328 -59.39 4.40 1.67
#